data_AF-A0A6L7NIR8-F1
#
_entry.id   AF-A0A6L7NIR8-F1
#
_cell.length_a   1.000
_cell.length_b   1.000
_cell.length_c   1.000
_cell.angle_alpha   90.00
_cell.angle_beta   90.00
_cell.angle_gamma   90.00
#
_symmetry.space_group_name_H-M   'P 1'
#
loop_
_entity.id
_entity.type
_entity.pdbx_description
1 polymer ?
#
loop_
_entity_poly.entity_id
_entity_poly.type
_entity_poly.pdbx_seq_one_letter_code
_entity_poly.pdbx_strand_id
1 'polypeptide(L)'
;MVGGDEREVAAVTPHPSQRAAWVRDMHSLLERKASVGLKALDLFCGAGGLSLGFWASGFDVEGIDHSPDAVSTYASNFSHATCADVDADSELPSADVVVAGPPCQPWSRAGKRLGERDERDGFMTTLRAVERVQPAAVVIENVPDLARASGRSHLDDFKGRLRALGFAVAEHELNSADYGVPQNRRRIFITGIRDDRPLDRPAPGG
;
A
#
# COMPACT_ATOMS: atom_id res chain seq x y z
N MET A 1 22.14 -11.02 -36.91
CA MET A 1 23.16 -10.78 -35.87
C MET A 1 22.92 -9.40 -35.29
N VAL A 2 22.10 -9.30 -34.24
CA VAL A 2 21.98 -8.08 -33.43
C VAL A 2 22.29 -8.52 -32.01
N GLY A 3 23.49 -8.21 -31.54
CA GLY A 3 23.96 -8.53 -30.20
C GLY A 3 23.23 -7.67 -29.18
N GLY A 4 22.47 -8.31 -28.30
CA GLY A 4 21.97 -7.68 -27.08
C GLY A 4 23.10 -7.65 -26.05
N ASP A 5 23.48 -6.44 -25.64
CA ASP A 5 24.36 -6.19 -24.50
C ASP A 5 23.59 -6.55 -23.21
N GLU A 6 23.64 -7.81 -22.82
CA GLU A 6 23.25 -8.27 -21.48
C GLU A 6 24.28 -7.71 -20.49
N ARG A 7 24.04 -6.47 -20.01
CA ARG A 7 24.79 -5.97 -18.86
C ARG A 7 24.40 -6.77 -17.64
N GLU A 8 25.24 -7.75 -17.32
CA GLU A 8 25.26 -8.46 -16.06
C GLU A 8 25.32 -7.44 -14.91
N VAL A 9 24.20 -7.26 -14.21
CA VAL A 9 24.18 -6.46 -12.97
C VAL A 9 24.87 -7.31 -11.92
N ALA A 10 26.19 -7.12 -11.77
CA ALA A 10 26.96 -7.80 -10.75
C ALA A 10 26.29 -7.58 -9.38
N ALA A 11 25.97 -8.67 -8.69
CA ALA A 11 25.44 -8.62 -7.33
C ALA A 11 26.52 -8.06 -6.40
N VAL A 12 26.51 -6.75 -6.18
CA VAL A 12 27.36 -6.11 -5.18
C VAL A 12 26.90 -6.59 -3.82
N THR A 13 27.70 -7.44 -3.18
CA THR A 13 27.46 -7.85 -1.80
C THR A 13 27.93 -6.70 -0.90
N PRO A 14 27.03 -6.04 -0.13
CA PRO A 14 27.44 -4.90 0.68
C PRO A 14 28.44 -5.34 1.75
N HIS A 15 29.42 -4.50 2.03
CA HIS A 15 30.40 -4.75 3.09
C HIS A 15 29.68 -4.90 4.45
N PRO A 16 30.15 -5.76 5.39
CA PRO A 16 29.47 -5.98 6.67
C PRO A 16 29.16 -4.69 7.47
N SER A 17 30.03 -3.68 7.40
CA SER A 17 29.79 -2.37 8.04
C SER A 17 28.65 -1.59 7.39
N GLN A 18 28.48 -1.69 6.07
CA GLN A 18 27.36 -1.07 5.35
C GLN A 18 26.04 -1.76 5.70
N ARG A 19 26.06 -3.09 5.88
CA ARG A 19 24.89 -3.84 6.39
C ARG A 19 24.52 -3.40 7.79
N ALA A 20 25.50 -3.26 8.69
CA ALA A 20 25.26 -2.84 10.08
C ALA A 20 24.75 -1.40 10.19
N ALA A 21 25.22 -0.50 9.32
CA ALA A 21 24.69 0.86 9.22
C ALA A 21 23.23 0.84 8.74
N TRP A 22 22.97 0.16 7.63
CA TRP A 22 21.62 0.05 7.07
C TRP A 22 20.60 -0.54 8.05
N VAL A 23 20.94 -1.62 8.76
CA VAL A 23 20.06 -2.23 9.77
C VAL A 23 19.71 -1.23 10.87
N ARG A 24 20.68 -0.40 11.30
CA ARG A 24 20.46 0.63 12.31
C ARG A 24 19.55 1.73 11.81
N ASP A 25 19.77 2.19 10.57
CA ASP A 25 18.95 3.22 9.95
C ASP A 25 17.51 2.74 9.79
N MET A 26 17.30 1.52 9.32
CA MET A 26 15.97 0.89 9.25
C MET A 26 15.32 0.76 10.63
N HIS A 27 16.06 0.33 11.64
CA HIS A 27 15.54 0.29 13.01
C HIS A 27 15.06 1.67 13.46
N SER A 28 15.84 2.72 13.20
CA SER A 28 15.45 4.09 13.59
C SER A 28 14.20 4.59 12.85
N LEU A 29 14.00 4.20 11.58
CA LEU A 29 12.80 4.56 10.83
C LEU A 29 11.55 3.82 11.32
N LEU A 30 11.74 2.61 11.85
CA LEU A 30 10.67 1.73 12.32
C LEU A 30 10.44 1.79 13.83
N GLU A 31 11.22 2.60 14.55
CA GLU A 31 10.93 2.95 15.93
C GLU A 31 9.60 3.72 15.99
N ARG A 32 8.66 3.19 16.79
CA ARG A 32 7.35 3.82 16.98
C ARG A 32 7.50 5.18 17.62
N LYS A 33 7.10 6.21 16.88
CA LYS A 33 6.93 7.57 17.37
C LYS A 33 5.80 7.65 18.41
N ALA A 34 5.77 8.75 19.16
CA ALA A 34 4.67 9.01 20.10
C ALA A 34 3.31 8.88 19.41
N SER A 35 2.32 8.34 20.13
CA SER A 35 0.97 8.18 19.58
C SER A 35 0.42 9.51 19.11
N VAL A 36 -0.18 9.50 17.92
CA VAL A 36 -0.88 10.66 17.35
C VAL A 36 -2.38 10.64 17.66
N GLY A 37 -2.87 9.61 18.37
CA GLY A 37 -4.30 9.46 18.69
C GLY A 37 -5.19 9.19 17.48
N LEU A 38 -4.61 8.78 16.35
CA LEU A 38 -5.31 8.46 15.11
C LEU A 38 -5.19 6.98 14.77
N LYS A 39 -6.23 6.45 14.13
CA LYS A 39 -6.35 5.05 13.75
C LYS A 39 -6.25 4.86 12.24
N ALA A 40 -5.45 3.88 11.81
CA ALA A 40 -5.36 3.42 10.44
C ALA A 40 -5.94 2.00 10.30
N LEU A 41 -6.90 1.84 9.39
CA LEU A 41 -7.46 0.55 9.01
C LEU A 41 -6.78 0.05 7.72
N ASP A 42 -6.07 -1.08 7.80
CA ASP A 42 -5.40 -1.74 6.68
C ASP A 42 -6.27 -2.86 6.10
N LEU A 43 -6.85 -2.60 4.93
CA LEU A 43 -7.62 -3.56 4.17
C LEU A 43 -6.69 -4.38 3.29
N PHE A 44 -6.86 -5.71 3.27
CA PHE A 44 -5.95 -6.63 2.60
C PHE A 44 -4.54 -6.56 3.21
N CYS A 45 -4.47 -6.55 4.54
CA CYS A 45 -3.26 -6.16 5.27
C CYS A 45 -2.07 -7.14 5.08
N GLY A 46 -2.33 -8.38 4.67
CA GLY A 46 -1.31 -9.42 4.61
C GLY A 46 -0.57 -9.55 5.95
N ALA A 47 0.76 -9.58 5.90
CA ALA A 47 1.61 -9.59 7.10
C ALA A 47 1.75 -8.20 7.77
N GLY A 48 1.15 -7.14 7.22
CA GLY A 48 1.13 -5.80 7.82
C GLY A 48 2.28 -4.88 7.42
N GLY A 49 2.86 -5.07 6.22
CA GLY A 49 3.95 -4.21 5.75
C GLY A 49 3.56 -2.74 5.56
N LEU A 50 2.33 -2.47 5.12
CA LEU A 50 1.80 -1.11 4.99
C LEU A 50 1.47 -0.53 6.38
N SER A 51 0.77 -1.30 7.22
CA SER A 51 0.54 -0.98 8.63
C SER A 51 1.81 -0.61 9.40
N LEU A 52 2.94 -1.29 9.16
CA LEU A 52 4.18 -1.03 9.88
C LEU A 52 4.65 0.43 9.75
N GLY A 53 4.51 1.04 8.57
CA GLY A 53 4.87 2.45 8.37
C GLY A 53 3.97 3.43 9.12
N PHE A 54 2.67 3.13 9.19
CA PHE A 54 1.69 3.91 9.97
C PHE A 54 1.91 3.74 11.47
N TRP A 55 2.11 2.50 11.92
CA TRP A 55 2.42 2.18 13.30
C TRP A 55 3.70 2.89 13.77
N ALA A 56 4.77 2.83 12.97
CA ALA A 56 6.02 3.54 13.25
C ALA A 56 5.82 5.07 13.30
N SER A 57 4.86 5.59 12.53
CA SER A 57 4.47 7.00 12.53
C SER A 57 3.56 7.42 13.70
N GLY A 58 3.24 6.50 14.63
CA GLY A 58 2.47 6.77 15.83
C GLY A 58 0.97 6.48 15.73
N PHE A 59 0.49 5.95 14.60
CA PHE A 59 -0.91 5.53 14.46
C PHE A 59 -1.17 4.25 15.27
N ASP A 60 -2.41 4.07 15.69
CA ASP A 60 -2.92 2.75 16.06
C ASP A 60 -3.41 2.04 14.79
N VAL A 61 -3.01 0.78 14.59
CA VAL A 61 -3.28 0.06 13.34
C VAL A 61 -4.15 -1.15 13.58
N GLU A 62 -5.11 -1.37 12.68
CA GLU A 62 -5.97 -2.54 12.66
C GLU A 62 -6.00 -3.14 11.26
N GLY A 63 -5.71 -4.43 11.15
CA GLY A 63 -5.63 -5.12 9.86
C GLY A 63 -6.81 -6.06 9.62
N ILE A 64 -7.31 -6.10 8.39
CA ILE A 64 -8.28 -7.09 7.93
C ILE A 64 -7.71 -7.84 6.73
N ASP A 65 -7.67 -9.17 6.83
CA ASP A 65 -7.28 -10.05 5.73
C ASP A 65 -8.06 -11.37 5.78
N HIS A 66 -8.28 -11.98 4.62
CA HIS A 66 -9.02 -13.24 4.52
C HIS A 66 -8.14 -14.46 4.82
N SER A 67 -6.81 -14.31 4.79
CA SER A 67 -5.85 -15.39 5.03
C SER A 67 -5.56 -15.55 6.53
N PRO A 68 -5.89 -16.70 7.14
CA PRO A 68 -5.58 -16.95 8.55
C PRO A 68 -4.08 -16.88 8.87
N ASP A 69 -3.23 -17.32 7.94
CA ASP A 69 -1.77 -17.28 8.11
C ASP A 69 -1.23 -15.83 8.10
N ALA A 70 -1.77 -14.99 7.22
CA ALA A 70 -1.45 -13.57 7.16
C ALA A 70 -1.89 -12.87 8.45
N VAL A 71 -3.13 -13.11 8.89
CA VAL A 71 -3.68 -12.53 10.12
C VAL A 71 -2.90 -12.98 11.35
N SER A 72 -2.51 -14.26 11.43
CA SER A 72 -1.65 -14.78 12.51
C SER A 72 -0.30 -14.05 12.56
N THR A 73 0.30 -13.83 11.40
CA THR A 73 1.55 -13.06 11.28
C THR A 73 1.34 -11.61 11.69
N TYR A 74 0.27 -10.96 11.22
CA TYR A 74 -0.08 -9.58 11.57
C TYR A 74 -0.29 -9.41 13.08
N ALA A 75 -1.09 -10.29 13.69
CA ALA A 75 -1.42 -10.27 15.12
C ALA A 75 -0.22 -10.51 16.03
N SER A 76 0.84 -11.13 15.51
CA SER A 76 2.11 -11.27 16.23
C SER A 76 2.88 -9.95 16.34
N ASN A 77 2.53 -8.95 15.53
CA ASN A 77 3.24 -7.66 15.44
C ASN A 77 2.37 -6.46 15.87
N PHE A 78 1.05 -6.57 15.76
CA PHE A 78 0.12 -5.48 16.02
C PHE A 78 -1.05 -5.93 16.91
N SER A 79 -1.72 -4.98 17.57
CA SER A 79 -2.72 -5.28 18.60
C SER A 79 -4.06 -5.78 18.08
N HIS A 80 -4.45 -5.43 16.85
CA HIS A 80 -5.77 -5.75 16.31
C HIS A 80 -5.69 -6.30 14.89
N ALA A 81 -6.21 -7.50 14.69
CA ALA A 81 -6.27 -8.18 13.41
C ALA A 81 -7.58 -8.97 13.30
N THR A 82 -8.26 -8.88 12.17
CA THR A 82 -9.51 -9.57 11.91
C THR A 82 -9.36 -10.48 10.69
N CYS A 83 -9.68 -11.76 10.87
CA CYS A 83 -9.70 -12.74 9.78
C CYS A 83 -11.08 -12.75 9.14
N ALA A 84 -11.23 -12.02 8.03
CA ALA A 84 -12.48 -11.90 7.30
C ALA A 84 -12.24 -11.52 5.84
N ASP A 85 -13.17 -11.91 4.97
CA ASP A 85 -13.25 -11.31 3.64
C ASP A 85 -13.68 -9.85 3.79
N VAL A 86 -12.96 -8.95 3.11
CA VAL A 86 -13.42 -7.57 2.95
C VAL A 86 -14.41 -7.57 1.79
N ASP A 87 -15.68 -7.41 2.10
CA ASP A 87 -16.77 -7.35 1.12
C ASP A 87 -17.71 -6.17 1.41
N ALA A 88 -18.86 -6.16 0.74
CA ALA A 88 -19.83 -5.06 0.85
C ALA A 88 -20.53 -5.01 2.22
N ASP A 89 -20.62 -6.14 2.93
CA ASP A 89 -21.44 -6.32 4.12
C ASP A 89 -20.59 -6.47 5.40
N SER A 90 -19.26 -6.55 5.26
CA SER A 90 -18.35 -6.63 6.42
C SER A 90 -18.57 -5.45 7.37
N GLU A 91 -18.71 -5.72 8.66
CA GLU A 91 -18.64 -4.67 9.68
C GLU A 91 -17.20 -4.16 9.76
N LEU A 92 -17.02 -2.87 9.49
CA LEU A 92 -15.72 -2.22 9.50
C LEU A 92 -15.59 -1.32 10.73
N PRO A 93 -14.44 -1.35 11.42
CA PRO A 93 -14.19 -0.42 12.50
C PRO A 93 -14.08 1.02 11.96
N SER A 94 -14.41 2.01 12.81
CA SER A 94 -14.07 3.39 12.49
C SER A 94 -12.55 3.58 12.41
N ALA A 95 -12.12 4.48 11.53
CA ALA A 95 -10.73 4.84 11.34
C ALA A 95 -10.59 6.25 10.74
N ASP A 96 -9.50 6.92 11.06
CA ASP A 96 -9.16 8.24 10.50
C ASP A 96 -8.51 8.11 9.12
N VAL A 97 -7.81 6.99 8.90
CA VAL A 97 -7.15 6.66 7.64
C VAL A 97 -7.53 5.25 7.21
N VAL A 98 -7.88 5.06 5.94
CA VAL A 98 -7.97 3.73 5.32
C VAL A 98 -6.76 3.52 4.44
N VAL A 99 -6.06 2.42 4.64
CA VAL A 99 -4.94 2.00 3.80
C VAL A 99 -5.28 0.66 3.16
N ALA A 100 -4.80 0.41 1.95
CA ALA A 100 -5.10 -0.85 1.28
C ALA A 100 -4.04 -1.27 0.26
N GLY A 101 -3.76 -2.57 0.20
CA GLY A 101 -3.01 -3.21 -0.88
C GLY A 101 -3.90 -4.16 -1.69
N PRO A 102 -4.93 -3.68 -2.40
CA PRO A 102 -5.93 -4.55 -3.01
C PRO A 102 -5.31 -5.50 -4.05
N PRO A 103 -5.78 -6.75 -4.14
CA PRO A 103 -5.22 -7.75 -5.04
C PRO A 103 -5.29 -7.29 -6.52
N CYS A 104 -4.15 -7.34 -7.22
CA CYS A 104 -4.01 -6.94 -8.63
C CYS A 104 -4.34 -8.07 -9.63
N GLN A 105 -4.96 -9.17 -9.17
CA GLN A 105 -5.10 -10.42 -9.94
C GLN A 105 -5.82 -10.28 -11.31
N PRO A 106 -6.79 -9.36 -11.51
CA PRO A 106 -7.40 -9.17 -12.83
C PRO A 106 -6.51 -8.48 -13.87
N TRP A 107 -5.44 -7.77 -13.45
CA TRP A 107 -4.67 -6.87 -14.33
C TRP A 107 -3.16 -7.18 -14.44
N SER A 108 -2.61 -8.07 -13.61
CA SER A 108 -1.19 -8.46 -13.71
C SER A 108 -0.91 -9.44 -14.86
N ARG A 109 0.32 -9.44 -15.41
CA ARG A 109 0.78 -10.40 -16.43
C ARG A 109 0.68 -11.87 -16.01
N ALA A 110 0.61 -12.15 -14.71
CA ALA A 110 0.51 -13.49 -14.13
C ALA A 110 -0.95 -13.98 -13.95
N GLY A 111 -1.95 -13.13 -14.21
CA GLY A 111 -3.38 -13.44 -14.05
C GLY A 111 -4.12 -13.80 -15.35
N LYS A 112 -5.39 -14.17 -15.23
CA LYS A 112 -6.27 -14.57 -16.36
C LYS A 112 -6.79 -13.39 -17.21
N ARG A 113 -6.45 -12.13 -16.89
CA ARG A 113 -6.90 -10.91 -17.59
C ARG A 113 -8.43 -10.81 -17.77
N LEU A 114 -9.20 -11.17 -16.73
CA LEU A 114 -10.66 -11.09 -16.76
C LEU A 114 -11.18 -9.64 -16.68
N GLY A 115 -10.32 -8.67 -16.35
CA GLY A 115 -10.64 -7.23 -16.37
C GLY A 115 -11.77 -6.87 -15.41
N GLU A 116 -12.65 -5.96 -15.85
CA GLU A 116 -13.78 -5.41 -15.09
C GLU A 116 -14.89 -6.43 -14.76
N ARG A 117 -14.80 -7.67 -15.24
CA ARG A 117 -15.79 -8.74 -15.02
C ARG A 117 -15.42 -9.71 -13.90
N ASP A 118 -14.32 -9.45 -13.18
CA ASP A 118 -13.91 -10.26 -12.04
C ASP A 118 -14.57 -9.71 -10.77
N GLU A 119 -15.41 -10.52 -10.11
CA GLU A 119 -16.13 -10.18 -8.88
C GLU A 119 -15.19 -9.85 -7.69
N ARG A 120 -13.88 -10.07 -7.86
CA ARG A 120 -12.82 -9.84 -6.87
C ARG A 120 -12.07 -8.52 -7.10
N ASP A 121 -12.79 -7.48 -7.49
CA ASP A 121 -12.21 -6.16 -7.67
C ASP A 121 -11.95 -5.47 -6.31
N GLY A 122 -10.75 -5.68 -5.79
CA GLY A 122 -10.31 -5.08 -4.54
C GLY A 122 -10.35 -3.54 -4.53
N PHE A 123 -10.29 -2.87 -5.68
CA PHE A 123 -10.42 -1.41 -5.73
C PHE A 123 -11.85 -0.98 -5.42
N MET A 124 -12.86 -1.60 -6.02
CA MET A 124 -14.26 -1.25 -5.76
C MET A 124 -14.70 -1.68 -4.37
N THR A 125 -14.18 -2.79 -3.85
CA THR A 125 -14.34 -3.16 -2.44
C THR A 125 -13.75 -2.09 -1.51
N THR A 126 -12.53 -1.62 -1.81
CA THR A 126 -11.91 -0.54 -1.02
C THR A 126 -12.74 0.74 -1.08
N LEU A 127 -13.27 1.11 -2.25
CA LEU A 127 -14.11 2.29 -2.38
C LEU A 127 -15.37 2.18 -1.51
N ARG A 128 -16.07 1.04 -1.52
CA ARG A 128 -17.23 0.80 -0.65
C ARG A 128 -16.86 0.85 0.84
N ALA A 129 -15.66 0.40 1.20
CA ALA A 129 -15.16 0.53 2.57
C ALA A 129 -14.93 2.01 2.93
N VAL A 130 -14.32 2.79 2.05
CA VAL A 130 -14.10 4.24 2.22
C VAL A 130 -15.44 5.00 2.34
N GLU A 131 -16.46 4.61 1.57
CA GLU A 131 -17.81 5.17 1.65
C GLU A 131 -18.49 4.91 3.00
N ARG A 132 -18.22 3.77 3.64
CA ARG A 132 -18.80 3.42 4.94
C ARG A 132 -18.02 4.00 6.11
N VAL A 133 -16.69 3.90 6.06
CA VAL A 133 -15.79 4.36 7.11
C VAL A 133 -15.70 5.90 7.13
N GLN A 134 -15.87 6.56 5.98
CA GLN A 134 -15.72 8.01 5.82
C GLN A 134 -14.39 8.56 6.39
N PRO A 135 -13.23 7.97 6.05
CA PRO A 135 -11.94 8.39 6.61
C PRO A 135 -11.54 9.78 6.13
N ALA A 136 -10.68 10.46 6.88
CA ALA A 136 -10.10 11.75 6.49
C ALA A 136 -9.05 11.59 5.37
N ALA A 137 -8.36 10.45 5.32
CA ALA A 137 -7.37 10.14 4.29
C ALA A 137 -7.42 8.68 3.83
N VAL A 138 -6.93 8.45 2.61
CA VAL A 138 -6.79 7.11 2.02
C VAL A 138 -5.41 6.93 1.39
N VAL A 139 -4.81 5.75 1.54
CA VAL A 139 -3.55 5.37 0.86
C VAL A 139 -3.67 3.99 0.25
N ILE A 140 -3.54 3.91 -1.07
CA ILE A 140 -3.64 2.65 -1.82
C ILE A 140 -2.29 2.34 -2.46
N GLU A 141 -1.76 1.14 -2.21
CA GLU A 141 -0.55 0.63 -2.87
C GLU A 141 -0.94 -0.35 -3.99
N ASN A 142 -0.20 -0.29 -5.11
CA ASN A 142 -0.27 -1.35 -6.11
C ASN A 142 0.99 -1.44 -6.99
N VAL A 143 1.02 -2.44 -7.88
CA VAL A 143 2.11 -2.60 -8.86
C VAL A 143 2.02 -1.57 -10.00
N PRO A 144 3.16 -1.11 -10.56
CA PRO A 144 3.16 -0.08 -11.61
C PRO A 144 2.44 -0.47 -12.91
N ASP A 145 2.32 -1.76 -13.20
CA ASP A 145 1.62 -2.28 -14.37
C ASP A 145 0.17 -1.80 -14.46
N LEU A 146 -0.48 -1.55 -13.31
CA LEU A 146 -1.83 -1.00 -13.27
C LEU A 146 -1.93 0.36 -13.96
N ALA A 147 -0.91 1.20 -13.83
CA ALA A 147 -0.87 2.54 -14.43
C ALA A 147 -0.44 2.55 -15.92
N ARG A 148 0.10 1.44 -16.44
CA ARG A 148 0.73 1.37 -17.77
C ARG A 148 -0.03 0.52 -18.80
N ALA A 149 -0.93 -0.36 -18.37
CA ALA A 149 -1.64 -1.32 -19.22
C ALA A 149 -3.16 -1.07 -19.27
N SER A 150 -3.95 -2.11 -19.55
CA SER A 150 -5.43 -2.09 -19.54
C SER A 150 -6.06 -1.73 -18.19
N GLY A 151 -5.27 -1.54 -17.14
CA GLY A 151 -5.72 -1.10 -15.82
C GLY A 151 -5.82 0.43 -15.66
N ARG A 152 -5.32 1.22 -16.62
CA ARG A 152 -5.30 2.68 -16.50
C ARG A 152 -6.70 3.30 -16.42
N SER A 153 -7.64 2.82 -17.25
CA SER A 153 -9.03 3.26 -17.20
C SER A 153 -9.68 2.94 -15.85
N HIS A 154 -9.42 1.74 -15.32
CA HIS A 154 -9.89 1.31 -14.01
C HIS A 154 -9.37 2.20 -12.88
N LEU A 155 -8.06 2.47 -12.92
CA LEU A 155 -7.41 3.36 -11.96
C LEU A 155 -7.96 4.79 -12.02
N ASP A 156 -8.20 5.30 -13.23
CA ASP A 156 -8.78 6.63 -13.41
C ASP A 156 -10.24 6.70 -12.94
N ASP A 157 -11.05 5.64 -13.15
CA ASP A 157 -12.40 5.53 -12.59
C ASP A 157 -12.38 5.53 -11.06
N PHE A 158 -11.54 4.67 -10.45
CA PHE A 158 -11.36 4.63 -9.00
C PHE A 158 -10.98 6.00 -8.41
N LYS A 159 -9.99 6.69 -9.01
CA LYS A 159 -9.61 8.06 -8.59
C LYS A 159 -10.74 9.06 -8.81
N GLY A 160 -11.50 8.93 -9.90
CA GLY A 160 -12.67 9.75 -10.18
C GLY A 160 -13.73 9.62 -9.10
N ARG A 161 -14.00 8.38 -8.64
CA ARG A 161 -14.93 8.10 -7.55
C ARG A 161 -14.43 8.62 -6.20
N LEU A 162 -13.15 8.48 -5.88
CA LEU A 162 -12.57 9.13 -4.70
C LEU A 162 -12.76 10.65 -4.73
N ARG A 163 -12.54 11.30 -5.88
CA ARG A 163 -12.82 12.74 -6.02
C ARG A 163 -14.30 13.07 -5.83
N ALA A 164 -15.21 12.24 -6.36
CA ALA A 164 -16.65 12.41 -6.16
C ALA A 164 -17.06 12.25 -4.69
N LEU A 165 -16.31 11.48 -3.91
CA LEU A 165 -16.47 11.38 -2.46
C LEU A 165 -15.87 12.57 -1.70
N GLY A 166 -15.22 13.53 -2.37
CA GLY A 166 -14.69 14.75 -1.75
C GLY A 166 -13.20 14.68 -1.35
N PHE A 167 -12.44 13.74 -1.92
CA PHE A 167 -10.99 13.69 -1.71
C PHE A 167 -10.24 14.50 -2.78
N ALA A 168 -9.25 15.30 -2.37
CA ALA A 168 -8.13 15.67 -3.24
C ALA A 168 -7.26 14.42 -3.45
N VAL A 169 -6.96 14.05 -4.71
CA VAL A 169 -6.31 12.77 -5.05
C VAL A 169 -5.03 12.98 -5.84
N ALA A 170 -3.94 12.33 -5.40
CA ALA A 170 -2.66 12.26 -6.09
C ALA A 170 -2.24 10.81 -6.38
N GLU A 171 -1.36 10.65 -7.36
CA GLU A 171 -0.77 9.37 -7.77
C GLU A 171 0.74 9.54 -7.91
N HIS A 172 1.50 8.68 -7.25
CA HIS A 172 2.96 8.71 -7.27
C HIS A 172 3.53 7.31 -7.49
N GLU A 173 4.44 7.15 -8.46
CA GLU A 173 5.24 5.94 -8.58
C GLU A 173 6.56 6.10 -7.82
N LEU A 174 6.80 5.28 -6.80
CA LEU A 174 7.95 5.33 -5.91
C LEU A 174 8.80 4.06 -6.06
N ASN A 175 10.13 4.18 -5.96
CA ASN A 175 11.05 3.04 -5.87
C ASN A 175 11.60 2.95 -4.45
N SER A 176 11.47 1.80 -3.78
CA SER A 176 11.97 1.63 -2.41
C SER A 176 13.48 1.91 -2.26
N ALA A 177 14.25 1.77 -3.34
CA ALA A 177 15.67 2.15 -3.40
C ALA A 177 15.92 3.64 -3.08
N ASP A 178 14.96 4.51 -3.40
CA ASP A 178 15.02 5.95 -3.15
C ASP A 178 14.62 6.32 -1.70
N TYR A 179 14.25 5.33 -0.89
CA TYR A 179 13.76 5.51 0.49
C TYR A 179 14.52 4.62 1.48
N GLY A 180 15.80 4.37 1.20
CA GLY A 180 16.70 3.66 2.11
C GLY A 180 16.57 2.13 2.11
N VAL A 181 15.74 1.51 1.26
CA VAL A 181 15.64 0.05 1.16
C VAL A 181 16.47 -0.44 -0.04
N PRO A 182 17.50 -1.30 0.13
CA PRO A 182 18.38 -1.77 -0.94
C PRO A 182 17.68 -2.82 -1.83
N GLN A 183 16.52 -2.47 -2.35
CA GLN A 183 15.68 -3.28 -3.20
C GLN A 183 15.12 -2.38 -4.30
N ASN A 184 15.24 -2.82 -5.56
CA ASN A 184 14.56 -2.18 -6.67
C ASN A 184 13.11 -2.68 -6.74
N ARG A 185 12.22 -2.04 -5.98
CA ARG A 185 10.79 -2.36 -5.93
C ARG A 185 9.99 -1.09 -6.18
N ARG A 186 9.50 -0.98 -7.41
CA ARG A 186 8.64 0.13 -7.85
C ARG A 186 7.18 -0.18 -7.51
N ARG A 187 6.47 0.81 -6.98
CA ARG A 187 5.05 0.75 -6.61
C ARG A 187 4.36 2.05 -6.92
N ILE A 188 3.09 1.96 -7.30
CA ILE A 188 2.22 3.12 -7.39
C ILE A 188 1.51 3.31 -6.06
N PHE A 189 1.40 4.56 -5.64
CA PHE A 189 0.67 4.98 -4.46
C PHE A 189 -0.39 5.98 -4.90
N ILE A 190 -1.64 5.70 -4.54
CA ILE A 190 -2.76 6.64 -4.68
C ILE A 190 -3.04 7.18 -3.30
N THR A 191 -2.97 8.50 -3.14
CA THR A 191 -3.27 9.16 -1.87
C THR A 191 -4.47 10.05 -2.05
N GLY A 192 -5.41 10.00 -1.12
CA GLY A 192 -6.55 10.92 -1.06
C GLY A 192 -6.63 11.58 0.32
N ILE A 193 -6.99 12.86 0.38
CA ILE A 193 -7.30 13.56 1.63
C ILE A 193 -8.57 14.43 1.48
N ARG A 194 -9.40 14.51 2.51
CA ARG A 194 -10.56 15.42 2.58
C ARG A 194 -10.14 16.82 3.04
N ASP A 195 -9.13 17.36 2.38
CA ASP A 195 -8.52 18.65 2.64
C ASP A 195 -8.02 19.19 1.29
N ASP A 196 -7.98 20.50 1.14
CA ASP A 196 -7.50 21.18 -0.07
C ASP A 196 -5.96 21.32 -0.11
N ARG A 197 -5.28 20.81 0.92
CA ARG A 197 -3.81 20.85 0.98
C ARG A 197 -3.15 20.06 -0.17
N PRO A 198 -1.99 20.51 -0.67
CA PRO A 198 -1.22 19.76 -1.65
C PRO A 198 -0.84 18.36 -1.14
N LEU A 199 -0.98 17.37 -2.03
CA LEU A 199 -0.50 16.00 -1.82
C LEU A 199 0.82 15.80 -2.59
N ASP A 200 1.87 16.40 -2.04
CA ASP A 200 3.20 16.34 -2.64
C ASP A 200 3.77 14.92 -2.62
N ARG A 201 4.63 14.63 -3.60
CA ARG A 201 5.42 13.41 -3.62
C ARG A 201 6.30 13.38 -2.36
N PRO A 202 6.35 12.26 -1.60
CA PRO A 202 7.26 12.16 -0.48
C PRO A 202 8.71 12.28 -0.99
N ALA A 203 9.48 13.18 -0.37
CA ALA A 203 10.87 13.38 -0.71
C ALA A 203 11.66 12.06 -0.53
N PRO A 204 12.53 11.68 -1.48
CA PRO A 204 13.45 10.56 -1.30
C PRO A 204 14.21 10.66 0.02
N GLY A 205 14.37 9.53 0.70
CA GLY A 205 15.16 9.42 1.93
C GLY A 205 16.58 9.00 1.59
N GLY A 206 17.57 9.81 1.97
CA GLY A 206 18.99 9.51 1.89
C GLY A 206 19.72 10.15 3.05
#